data_AF-U2Q5Y5-F1
#
_entry.id   AF-U2Q5Y5-F1
#
_cell.length_a   1.000
_cell.length_b   1.000
_cell.length_c   1.000
_cell.angle_alpha   90.00
_cell.angle_beta   90.00
_cell.angle_gamma   90.00
#
_symmetry.space_group_name_H-M   'P 1'
#
loop_
_entity.id
_entity.type
_entity.pdbx_description
1 polymer ?
#
loop_
_entity_poly.entity_id
_entity_poly.type
_entity_poly.pdbx_seq_one_letter_code
_entity_poly.pdbx_strand_id
1 'polypeptide(L)'
;MHGWELPHGAEDRPLRTGVLVVGSGVAGLTTAWCLCRSGVPTTILTRASLSDSSTDWAQGGLAAVWSPEDSTRSHVADTLTAGAGLCEPGPVRALAAEAPEALR
;
A
#
# COMPACT_ATOMS: atom_id res chain seq x y z
N MET A 1 5.57 1.99 -29.69
CA MET A 1 5.70 2.80 -28.47
C MET A 1 4.99 4.11 -28.75
N HIS A 2 3.72 4.23 -28.36
CA HIS A 2 2.96 5.46 -28.59
C HIS A 2 3.44 6.51 -27.60
N GLY A 3 3.92 7.65 -28.12
CA GLY A 3 4.29 8.80 -27.29
C GLY A 3 3.09 9.26 -26.50
N TRP A 4 3.29 9.48 -25.19
CA TRP A 4 2.31 10.18 -24.38
C TRP A 4 2.36 11.66 -24.76
N GLU A 5 1.49 12.06 -25.67
CA GLU A 5 1.24 13.48 -25.94
C GLU A 5 0.22 13.99 -24.93
N LEU A 6 0.55 15.12 -24.27
CA LEU A 6 -0.37 15.77 -23.36
C LEU A 6 -1.63 16.18 -24.15
N PRO A 7 -2.85 16.00 -23.59
CA PRO A 7 -4.07 16.45 -24.24
C PRO A 7 -3.94 17.93 -24.65
N HIS A 8 -4.16 18.23 -25.92
CA HIS A 8 -4.09 19.60 -26.42
C HIS A 8 -5.06 20.49 -25.62
N GLY A 9 -4.52 21.49 -24.91
CA GLY A 9 -5.29 22.40 -24.06
C GLY A 9 -5.18 22.15 -22.55
N ALA A 10 -4.42 21.16 -22.10
CA ALA A 10 -4.01 21.11 -20.70
C ALA A 10 -3.07 22.28 -20.39
N GLU A 11 -3.54 23.27 -19.64
CA GLU A 11 -2.65 24.29 -19.08
C GLU A 11 -1.57 23.59 -18.25
N ASP A 12 -0.30 23.88 -18.54
CA ASP A 12 0.84 23.42 -17.74
C ASP A 12 0.88 24.18 -16.41
N ARG A 13 -0.14 23.94 -15.58
CA ARG A 13 -0.29 24.57 -14.28
C ARG A 13 0.21 23.61 -13.21
N PRO A 14 1.35 23.90 -12.57
CA PRO A 14 1.90 23.02 -11.55
C PRO A 14 0.93 22.93 -10.36
N LEU A 15 0.57 21.70 -9.98
CA LEU A 15 -0.11 21.43 -8.72
C LEU A 15 0.91 21.52 -7.58
N ARG A 16 0.57 22.29 -6.54
CA ARG A 16 1.36 22.37 -5.30
C ARG A 16 0.63 21.60 -4.21
N THR A 17 1.34 20.70 -3.57
CA THR A 17 0.81 19.88 -2.47
C THR A 17 1.92 19.64 -1.45
N GLY A 18 1.55 19.35 -0.20
CA GLY A 18 2.51 19.02 0.86
C GLY A 18 3.10 17.63 0.63
N VAL A 19 2.23 16.66 0.36
CA VAL A 19 2.61 15.28 0.03
C VAL A 19 1.86 14.81 -1.21
N LEU A 20 2.59 14.20 -2.14
CA LEU A 20 2.02 13.51 -3.29
C LEU A 20 2.11 11.99 -3.07
N VAL A 21 0.96 11.32 -3.03
CA VAL A 21 0.87 9.86 -3.01
C VAL A 21 0.55 9.37 -4.42
N VAL A 22 1.38 8.50 -4.98
CA VAL A 22 1.17 7.94 -6.33
C VAL A 22 0.61 6.52 -6.18
N GLY A 23 -0.64 6.35 -6.62
CA GLY A 23 -1.42 5.12 -6.53
C GLY A 23 -2.57 5.22 -5.52
N SER A 24 -3.73 4.70 -5.92
CA SER A 24 -4.96 4.66 -5.09
C SER A 24 -5.31 3.25 -4.60
N GLY A 25 -4.35 2.33 -4.56
CA GLY A 25 -4.53 1.05 -3.86
C GLY A 25 -4.53 1.21 -2.34
N VAL A 26 -4.71 0.11 -1.59
CA VAL A 26 -4.78 0.12 -0.11
C VAL A 26 -3.62 0.88 0.53
N ALA A 27 -2.38 0.65 0.09
CA ALA A 27 -1.21 1.33 0.65
C ALA A 27 -1.27 2.85 0.47
N GLY A 28 -1.67 3.32 -0.72
CA GLY A 28 -1.77 4.74 -1.04
C GLY A 28 -2.91 5.42 -0.28
N LEU A 29 -4.08 4.80 -0.25
CA LEU A 29 -5.26 5.32 0.46
C LEU A 29 -5.03 5.36 1.97
N THR A 30 -4.47 4.29 2.56
CA THR A 30 -4.15 4.26 3.99
C THR A 30 -3.11 5.34 4.34
N THR A 31 -2.08 5.50 3.51
CA THR A 31 -1.07 6.56 3.70
C THR A 31 -1.72 7.95 3.67
N ALA A 32 -2.52 8.24 2.64
CA ALA A 32 -3.19 9.52 2.50
C ALA A 32 -4.17 9.79 3.65
N TRP A 33 -4.91 8.76 4.10
CA TRP A 33 -5.80 8.86 5.25
C TRP A 33 -5.06 9.21 6.54
N CYS A 34 -3.94 8.53 6.83
CA CYS A 34 -3.10 8.83 7.99
C CYS A 34 -2.57 10.27 7.94
N LEU A 35 -2.03 10.70 6.80
CA LEU A 35 -1.51 12.06 6.61
C LEU A 35 -2.59 13.13 6.77
N CYS A 36 -3.76 12.93 6.16
CA CYS A 36 -4.90 13.85 6.31
C CYS A 36 -5.36 13.95 7.78
N ARG A 37 -5.38 12.85 8.52
CA ARG A 37 -5.69 12.85 9.97
C ARG A 37 -4.65 13.60 10.80
N SER A 38 -3.41 13.63 10.36
CA SER A 38 -2.34 14.44 10.95
C SER A 38 -2.31 15.89 10.45
N GLY A 39 -3.31 16.32 9.67
CA GLY A 39 -3.41 17.69 9.16
C GLY A 39 -2.46 18.00 8.00
N VAL A 40 -1.89 16.99 7.35
CA VAL A 40 -0.95 17.17 6.23
C VAL A 40 -1.71 17.22 4.90
N PRO A 41 -1.66 18.33 4.15
CA PRO A 41 -2.26 18.42 2.83
C PRO A 41 -1.66 17.38 1.88
N THR A 42 -2.51 16.46 1.42
CA THR A 42 -2.09 15.31 0.62
C THR A 42 -2.89 15.24 -0.68
N THR A 43 -2.19 15.02 -1.80
CA THR A 43 -2.81 14.77 -3.10
C THR A 43 -2.52 13.33 -3.53
N ILE A 44 -3.56 12.64 -4.02
CA ILE A 44 -3.42 11.30 -4.59
C ILE A 44 -3.43 11.42 -6.11
N LEU A 45 -2.41 10.87 -6.75
CA LEU A 45 -2.35 10.69 -8.20
C LEU A 45 -2.59 9.22 -8.52
N THR A 46 -3.60 8.92 -9.32
CA THR A 46 -3.86 7.57 -9.81
C THR A 46 -4.15 7.60 -11.30
N ARG A 47 -3.89 6.49 -11.99
CA ARG A 47 -4.04 6.39 -13.44
C ARG A 47 -5.51 6.39 -13.87
N ALA A 48 -6.40 5.84 -13.04
CA ALA A 48 -7.81 5.62 -13.34
C ALA A 48 -8.70 6.19 -12.22
N SER A 49 -9.85 5.59 -11.95
CA SER A 49 -10.68 6.00 -10.81
C SER A 49 -9.99 5.59 -9.49
N LEU A 50 -10.40 6.20 -8.37
CA LEU A 50 -9.83 5.88 -7.07
C LEU A 50 -10.02 4.39 -6.69
N SER A 51 -11.13 3.78 -7.10
CA SER A 51 -11.45 2.38 -6.83
C SER A 51 -10.89 1.40 -7.87
N ASP A 52 -10.27 1.89 -8.95
CA ASP A 52 -9.69 1.01 -9.98
C ASP A 52 -8.24 0.66 -9.63
N SER A 53 -8.07 -0.38 -8.80
CA SER A 53 -6.76 -0.88 -8.38
C SER A 53 -6.78 -2.38 -8.10
N SER A 54 -5.61 -3.03 -8.06
CA SER A 54 -5.51 -4.46 -7.69
C SER A 54 -6.07 -4.78 -6.31
N THR A 55 -6.13 -3.80 -5.40
CA THR A 55 -6.78 -3.96 -4.09
C THR A 55 -8.26 -4.28 -4.24
N ASP A 56 -8.96 -3.65 -5.18
CA ASP A 56 -10.41 -3.83 -5.39
C ASP A 56 -10.76 -5.25 -5.85
N TRP A 57 -9.81 -5.92 -6.52
CA TRP A 57 -9.95 -7.27 -7.07
C TRP A 57 -9.41 -8.38 -6.15
N ALA A 58 -8.93 -8.05 -4.94
CA ALA A 58 -8.34 -9.04 -4.04
C ALA A 58 -9.41 -9.99 -3.46
N GLN A 59 -9.15 -11.30 -3.49
CA GLN A 59 -10.12 -12.33 -3.07
C GLN A 59 -9.64 -13.21 -1.90
N GLY A 60 -8.32 -13.47 -1.80
CA GLY A 60 -7.77 -14.48 -0.88
C GLY A 60 -7.76 -14.08 0.60
N GLY A 61 -7.84 -12.77 0.90
CA GLY A 61 -7.76 -12.24 2.26
C GLY A 61 -6.38 -11.73 2.65
N LEU A 62 -6.26 -11.29 3.91
CA LEU A 62 -5.04 -10.74 4.51
C LEU A 62 -4.53 -11.71 5.58
N ALA A 63 -3.23 -12.00 5.56
CA ALA A 63 -2.61 -12.90 6.52
C ALA A 63 -2.28 -12.16 7.82
N ALA A 64 -2.75 -12.68 8.95
CA ALA A 64 -2.36 -12.24 10.28
C ALA A 64 -2.47 -13.41 11.26
N VAL A 65 -1.64 -13.40 12.30
CA VAL A 65 -1.75 -14.36 13.40
C VAL A 65 -2.98 -14.01 14.22
N TRP A 66 -4.07 -14.75 13.99
CA TRP A 66 -5.38 -14.45 14.57
C TRP A 66 -5.83 -15.49 15.60
N SER A 67 -5.37 -16.74 15.43
CA SER A 67 -5.68 -17.84 16.32
C SER A 67 -4.60 -17.97 17.40
N PRO A 68 -4.97 -18.36 18.64
CA PRO A 68 -4.00 -18.62 19.71
C PRO A 68 -3.14 -19.86 19.44
N GLU A 69 -3.53 -20.71 18.49
CA GLU A 69 -2.74 -21.86 18.03
C GLU A 69 -1.65 -21.47 17.01
N ASP A 70 -1.70 -20.25 16.46
CA ASP A 70 -0.69 -19.72 15.54
C ASP A 70 0.29 -18.77 16.28
N SER A 71 1.44 -18.45 15.66
CA SER A 71 2.44 -17.57 16.24
C SER A 71 3.14 -16.71 15.20
N THR A 72 3.52 -15.48 15.59
CA THR A 72 4.30 -14.57 14.74
C THR A 72 5.60 -15.21 14.27
N ARG A 73 6.22 -16.04 15.11
CA ARG A 73 7.44 -16.77 14.76
C ARG A 73 7.20 -17.74 13.59
N SER A 74 6.09 -18.47 13.58
CA SER A 74 5.74 -19.39 12.49
C SER A 74 5.50 -18.62 11.20
N HIS A 75 4.66 -17.58 11.25
CA HIS A 75 4.37 -16.73 10.09
C HIS A 75 5.63 -16.10 9.49
N VAL A 76 6.55 -15.60 10.33
CA VAL A 76 7.86 -15.09 9.88
C VAL A 76 8.67 -16.17 9.17
N ALA A 77 8.74 -17.39 9.73
CA ALA A 77 9.48 -18.50 9.13
C ALA A 77 8.89 -18.90 7.77
N ASP A 78 7.57 -18.96 7.64
CA ASP A 78 6.88 -19.27 6.39
C ASP A 78 7.16 -18.20 5.33
N THR A 79 7.08 -16.92 5.71
CA THR A 79 7.35 -15.80 4.80
C THR A 79 8.79 -15.81 4.30
N LEU A 80 9.77 -16.03 5.18
CA LEU A 80 11.18 -16.10 4.79
C LEU A 80 11.48 -17.31 3.91
N THR A 81 10.84 -18.45 4.19
CA THR A 81 10.96 -19.68 3.39
C THR A 81 10.40 -19.46 1.99
N ALA A 82 9.18 -18.92 1.89
CA ALA A 82 8.54 -18.58 0.61
C ALA A 82 9.32 -17.51 -0.17
N GLY A 83 9.98 -16.58 0.53
CA GLY A 83 10.84 -15.55 -0.02
C GLY A 83 12.15 -16.04 -0.62
N ALA A 84 12.50 -17.32 -0.49
CA ALA A 84 13.67 -17.95 -1.12
C ALA A 84 15.00 -17.20 -0.90
N GLY A 85 15.17 -16.58 0.28
CA GLY A 85 16.38 -15.81 0.62
C GLY A 85 16.44 -14.39 0.07
N LEU A 86 15.38 -13.91 -0.59
CA LEU A 86 15.28 -12.55 -1.15
C LEU A 86 14.57 -11.57 -0.22
N CYS A 87 13.96 -12.06 0.86
CA CYS A 87 13.31 -11.21 1.85
C CYS A 87 14.33 -10.55 2.77
N GLU A 88 14.11 -9.27 3.06
CA GLU A 88 14.76 -8.57 4.17
C GLU A 88 14.12 -9.01 5.50
N PRO A 89 14.87 -9.64 6.43
CA PRO A 89 14.26 -10.24 7.61
C PRO A 89 13.67 -9.23 8.61
N GLY A 90 14.18 -8.00 8.63
CA GLY A 90 13.66 -6.92 9.49
C GLY A 90 12.21 -6.56 9.15
N PRO A 91 11.92 -6.12 7.91
CA PRO A 91 10.56 -5.86 7.43
C PRO A 91 9.60 -7.04 7.59
N VAL A 92 10.04 -8.28 7.31
CA VAL A 92 9.18 -9.46 7.50
C VAL A 92 8.73 -9.61 8.96
N ARG A 93 9.66 -9.43 9.91
CA ARG A 93 9.33 -9.49 11.34
C ARG A 93 8.39 -8.38 11.77
N ALA A 94 8.61 -7.14 11.31
CA ALA A 94 7.76 -6.00 11.63
C ALA A 94 6.33 -6.23 11.10
N LEU A 95 6.19 -6.54 9.80
CA LEU A 95 4.89 -6.72 9.16
C LEU A 95 4.10 -7.89 9.78
N ALA A 96 4.74 -9.04 10.04
CA ALA A 96 4.06 -10.18 10.65
C ALA A 96 3.62 -9.91 12.10
N ALA A 97 4.37 -9.08 12.85
CA ALA A 97 4.03 -8.71 14.21
C ALA A 97 2.90 -7.66 14.27
N GLU A 98 2.89 -6.71 13.34
CA GLU A 98 1.93 -5.61 13.29
C GLU A 98 0.60 -5.99 12.64
N ALA A 99 0.58 -7.01 11.77
CA ALA A 99 -0.59 -7.42 10.99
C ALA A 99 -1.87 -7.64 11.82
N PRO A 100 -1.86 -8.30 13.00
CA PRO A 100 -3.08 -8.47 13.79
C PRO A 100 -3.69 -7.15 14.26
N GLU A 101 -2.87 -6.15 14.60
CA GLU A 101 -3.37 -4.85 15.05
C GLU A 101 -3.87 -4.00 13.88
N ALA A 102 -3.21 -4.09 12.72
CA ALA A 102 -3.63 -3.39 11.51
C ALA A 102 -4.99 -3.84 10.97
N LEU A 103 -5.50 -5.00 11.39
CA LEU A 103 -6.77 -5.59 10.92
C LEU A 103 -7.92 -5.50 11.93
N ARG A 104 -7.72 -4.85 13.09
CA ARG A 104 -8.76 -4.62 14.11
C ARG A 104 -9.48 -3.28 13.88
#